data_AF-A0A9N8PF91-F1
#
_entry.id   AF-A0A9N8PF91-F1
#
_cell.length_a   1.000
_cell.length_b   1.000
_cell.length_c   1.000
_cell.angle_alpha   90.00
_cell.angle_beta   90.00
_cell.angle_gamma   90.00
#
_symmetry.space_group_name_H-M   'P 1'
#
loop_
_entity.id
_entity.type
_entity.pdbx_description
1 polymer ?
#
loop_
_entity_poly.entity_id
_entity_poly.type
_entity_poly.pdbx_seq_one_letter_code
_entity_poly.pdbx_strand_id
1 'polypeptide(L)' 'MYAPSTFITWRKHSRRSVEELLNDFTNLVNRGVLSIINLSVSKASFVAVVECERDWDEIEEDVLQAMR' A
#
# COMPACT_ATOMS: atom_id res chain seq x y z
N MET A 1 -26.35 4.41 -9.63
CA MET A 1 -25.77 3.11 -9.18
C MET A 1 -24.30 3.37 -8.94
N TYR A 2 -23.86 3.43 -7.67
CA TYR A 2 -22.43 3.44 -7.37
C TYR A 2 -21.94 2.00 -7.48
N ALA A 3 -20.92 1.75 -8.30
CA ALA A 3 -20.23 0.47 -8.28
C ALA A 3 -19.73 0.25 -6.84
N PRO A 4 -19.86 -0.95 -6.27
CA PRO A 4 -19.29 -1.25 -4.97
C PRO A 4 -17.77 -1.18 -5.11
N SER A 5 -17.20 -0.04 -4.74
CA SER A 5 -15.76 0.13 -4.68
C SER A 5 -15.29 -0.39 -3.33
N THR A 6 -14.62 -1.54 -3.35
CA THR A 6 -13.98 -2.20 -2.21
C THR A 6 -12.74 -1.42 -1.81
N PHE A 7 -12.93 -0.23 -1.23
CA PHE A 7 -11.84 0.52 -0.61
C PHE A 7 -11.56 -0.05 0.77
N ILE A 8 -10.39 -0.66 0.95
CA ILE A 8 -9.88 -1.08 2.25
C ILE A 8 -8.84 -0.06 2.71
N THR A 9 -9.01 0.45 3.92
CA THR A 9 -8.08 1.39 4.54
C THR A 9 -7.36 0.70 5.68
N TRP A 10 -6.03 0.65 5.60
CA TRP A 10 -5.18 0.09 6.65
C TRP A 10 -4.18 1.12 7.15
N ARG A 11 -3.91 1.10 8.47
CA ARG A 11 -2.97 2.02 9.12
C ARG A 11 -2.06 1.24 10.06
N LYS A 12 -0.75 1.39 9.89
CA LYS A 12 0.27 0.81 10.77
C LYS A 12 1.26 1.87 11.22
N HIS A 13 1.60 1.85 12.49
CA HIS A 13 2.75 2.58 13.01
C HIS A 13 4.03 1.81 12.68
N SER A 14 4.96 2.45 11.97
CA SER A 14 6.27 1.89 11.68
C SER A 14 7.35 2.68 12.42
N ARG A 15 8.40 1.99 12.86
CA ARG A 15 9.65 2.60 13.35
C ARG A 15 10.68 2.81 12.24
N ARG A 16 10.43 2.26 11.05
CA ARG A 16 11.28 2.38 9.85
C ARG A 16 11.13 3.77 9.23
N SER A 17 12.15 4.21 8.52
CA SER A 17 12.15 5.48 7.80
C SER A 17 11.14 5.47 6.64
N VAL A 18 10.68 6.65 6.23
CA VAL A 18 9.78 6.78 5.07
C VAL A 18 10.43 6.25 3.79
N GLU A 19 11.75 6.41 3.64
CA GLU A 19 12.51 5.93 2.48
C GLU A 19 12.50 4.40 2.37
N GLU A 20 12.69 3.70 3.48
CA GLU A 20 12.59 2.23 3.51
C GLU A 20 11.19 1.75 3.10
N LEU A 21 10.14 2.40 3.62
CA LEU A 21 8.76 2.08 3.27
C LEU A 21 8.47 2.33 1.79
N LEU A 22 9.00 3.43 1.23
CA LEU A 22 8.87 3.74 -0.20
C LEU A 22 9.55 2.70 -1.09
N ASN A 23 10.72 2.22 -0.70
CA ASN A 23 11.42 1.16 -1.42
C ASN A 23 10.62 -0.14 -1.44
N ASP A 24 10.01 -0.52 -0.31
CA ASP A 24 9.18 -1.72 -0.24
C ASP A 24 7.92 -1.61 -1.11
N PHE A 25 7.25 -0.45 -1.11
CA PHE A 25 6.14 -0.18 -2.02
C PHE A 25 6.57 -0.24 -3.49
N THR A 26 7.72 0.31 -3.82
CA THR A 26 8.27 0.28 -5.19
C THR A 26 8.53 -1.16 -5.63
N ASN A 27 9.02 -2.02 -4.73
CA ASN A 27 9.21 -3.44 -5.01
C ASN A 27 7.89 -4.17 -5.30
N LEU A 28 6.81 -3.86 -4.56
CA LEU A 28 5.49 -4.43 -4.80
C LEU A 28 4.91 -3.99 -6.16
N VAL A 29 5.13 -2.73 -6.54
CA VAL A 29 4.74 -2.21 -7.86
C VAL A 29 5.52 -2.88 -8.98
N ASN A 30 6.84 -3.00 -8.84
CA ASN A 30 7.68 -3.65 -9.84
C ASN A 30 7.34 -5.14 -10.03
N ARG A 31 6.82 -5.80 -8.98
CA ARG A 31 6.34 -7.18 -9.04
C ARG A 31 4.93 -7.31 -9.65
N GLY A 32 4.27 -6.19 -9.98
CA GLY A 32 2.91 -6.18 -10.51
C GLY A 32 1.85 -6.55 -9.46
N VAL A 33 2.17 -6.46 -8.16
CA VAL A 33 1.21 -6.77 -7.08
C VAL A 33 0.23 -5.62 -6.89
N LEU A 34 0.70 -4.38 -7.06
CA LEU A 34 -0.07 -3.15 -6.84
C LEU A 34 0.30 -2.10 -7.90
N SER A 35 -0.62 -1.19 -8.20
CA SER A 35 -0.37 0.05 -8.94
C SER A 35 -0.58 1.23 -8.02
N ILE A 36 0.26 2.27 -8.10
CA ILE A 36 0.09 3.46 -7.24
C ILE A 36 -0.87 4.44 -7.91
N ILE A 37 -1.99 4.75 -7.23
CA ILE A 37 -2.93 5.80 -7.64
C ILE A 37 -2.47 7.14 -7.09
N ASN A 38 -2.10 7.18 -5.80
CA ASN A 38 -1.71 8.43 -5.13
C ASN A 38 -0.73 8.16 -3.99
N LEU A 39 0.19 9.10 -3.79
CA LEU A 39 1.21 9.03 -2.75
C LEU A 39 1.29 10.38 -2.05
N SER A 40 0.99 10.39 -0.75
CA SER A 40 1.02 11.59 0.08
C SER A 40 1.92 11.39 1.30
N VAL A 41 2.87 12.29 1.45
CA VAL A 41 3.83 12.28 2.56
C VAL A 41 3.70 13.57 3.34
N SER A 42 3.54 13.44 4.66
CA SER A 42 3.55 14.55 5.61
C SER A 42 4.59 14.28 6.71
N LYS A 43 4.90 15.30 7.52
CA LYS A 43 5.78 15.13 8.69
C LYS A 43 5.29 14.09 9.70
N ALA A 44 3.99 13.78 9.70
CA ALA A 44 3.38 12.88 10.68
C ALA A 44 2.88 11.56 10.08
N SER A 45 2.75 11.48 8.76
CA SER A 45 2.09 10.34 8.12
C SER A 45 2.57 10.13 6.69
N PHE A 46 2.61 8.86 6.31
CA PHE A 46 2.76 8.41 4.94
C PHE A 46 1.47 7.70 4.53
N VAL A 47 0.88 8.11 3.41
CA VAL A 47 -0.35 7.53 2.87
C VAL A 47 -0.12 7.15 1.41
N ALA A 48 -0.27 5.88 1.10
CA ALA A 48 -0.29 5.37 -0.27
C ALA A 48 -1.71 4.88 -0.58
N VAL A 49 -2.25 5.34 -1.70
CA VAL A 49 -3.48 4.80 -2.30
C VAL A 49 -3.05 3.98 -3.50
N VAL A 50 -3.37 2.70 -3.46
CA VAL A 50 -2.97 1.73 -4.45
C VAL A 50 -4.20 1.08 -5.09
N GLU A 51 -4.08 0.77 -6.37
CA GLU A 51 -4.98 -0.09 -7.11
C GLU A 51 -4.43 -1.51 -7.12
N CYS A 52 -5.30 -2.49 -7.00
CA CYS A 52 -4.95 -3.88 -7.17
C CYS A 52 -6.03 -4.57 -8.00
N GLU A 53 -5.63 -5.45 -8.91
CA GLU A 53 -6.56 -6.31 -9.65
C GLU A 53 -7.02 -7.51 -8.81
N ARG A 54 -6.30 -7.82 -7.72
CA ARG A 54 -6.55 -8.95 -6.81
C ARG A 54 -7.25 -8.46 -5.55
N ASP A 55 -8.07 -9.34 -4.95
CA ASP A 55 -8.74 -9.05 -3.69
C ASP A 55 -7.72 -8.86 -2.55
N TRP A 56 -8.06 -8.00 -1.59
CA TRP A 56 -7.19 -7.68 -0.46
C TRP A 56 -6.75 -8.93 0.32
N ASP A 57 -7.66 -9.89 0.51
CA ASP A 57 -7.35 -11.13 1.24
C ASP A 57 -6.23 -11.95 0.56
N GLU A 58 -6.00 -11.77 -0.75
CA GLU A 58 -4.93 -12.45 -1.48
C GLU A 58 -3.57 -11.74 -1.37
N ILE A 59 -3.58 -10.42 -1.17
CA ILE A 59 -2.38 -9.58 -1.19
C ILE A 59 -1.99 -9.06 0.19
N GLU A 60 -2.87 -9.18 1.18
CA GLU A 60 -2.64 -8.66 2.54
C GLU A 60 -1.34 -9.21 3.11
N GLU A 61 -1.10 -10.52 2.98
CA GLU A 61 0.10 -11.13 3.54
C GLU A 61 1.37 -10.62 2.84
N ASP A 62 1.37 -10.49 1.51
CA ASP A 62 2.51 -9.96 0.76
C ASP A 62 2.82 -8.51 1.16
N VAL A 63 1.78 -7.69 1.30
CA VAL A 63 1.90 -6.28 1.73
C VAL A 63 2.40 -6.22 3.18
N LEU A 64 1.85 -7.03 4.07
CA LEU A 64 2.25 -7.07 5.48
C LEU A 64 3.68 -7.59 5.66
N GLN A 65 4.12 -8.55 4.85
CA GLN A 65 5.48 -9.08 4.86
C GLN A 65 6.48 -8.05 4.33
N ALA A 66 6.15 -7.36 3.23
CA ALA A 66 6.99 -6.28 2.71
C ALA A 66 7.13 -5.12 3.71
N MET A 67 6.06 -4.82 4.47
CA MET A 67 6.02 -3.73 5.44
C MET A 67 6.36 -4.14 6.89
N ARG A 68 6.92 -5.34 7.13
CA ARG A 68 7.44 -5.75 8.45
C ARG A 68 8.68 -4.96 8.84
#